data_AF-A0A0T5PNK4-F1
#
_entry.id   AF-A0A0T5PNK4-F1
#
_cell.length_a   1.000
_cell.length_b   1.000
_cell.length_c   1.000
_cell.angle_alpha   90.00
_cell.angle_beta   90.00
_cell.angle_gamma   90.00
#
_symmetry.space_group_name_H-M   'P 1'
#
loop_
_entity.id
_entity.type
_entity.pdbx_description
1 polymer ?
#
loop_
_entity_poly.entity_id
_entity_poly.type
_entity_poly.pdbx_seq_one_letter_code
_entity_poly.pdbx_strand_id
1 'polypeptide(L)'
;GIPQAIYVLKNEDYTFSTLVKFSTKCKPGTKIETSEKFSNGEPKILKCNEEGTSLSFEATWNQTEPITSWSENLNGFKFNEYFYSWNFDRLDREITLNKAK
;
A
#
# COMPACT_ATOMS: atom_id res chain seq x y z
N GLY A 1 -5.07 10.46 -10.76
CA GLY A 1 -6.24 10.21 -9.88
C GLY A 1 -5.93 10.61 -8.46
N ILE A 2 -6.93 11.05 -7.70
CA ILE A 2 -6.82 11.37 -6.27
C ILE A 2 -7.05 10.09 -5.47
N PRO A 3 -6.21 9.76 -4.47
CA PRO A 3 -6.43 8.60 -3.61
C PRO A 3 -7.69 8.79 -2.74
N GLN A 4 -8.48 7.74 -2.58
CA GLN A 4 -9.67 7.75 -1.72
C GLN A 4 -9.46 7.04 -0.38
N ALA A 5 -8.59 6.04 -0.35
CA ALA A 5 -8.28 5.30 0.87
C ALA A 5 -6.87 4.76 0.80
N ILE A 6 -6.18 4.82 1.94
CA ILE A 6 -4.89 4.20 2.18
C ILE A 6 -5.07 3.28 3.36
N TYR A 7 -4.67 2.03 3.20
CA TYR A 7 -4.69 1.01 4.24
C TYR A 7 -3.26 0.58 4.52
N VAL A 8 -2.95 0.38 5.80
CA VAL A 8 -1.69 -0.20 6.25
C VAL A 8 -2.03 -1.34 7.20
N LEU A 9 -1.48 -2.50 6.91
CA LEU A 9 -1.51 -3.68 7.75
C LEU A 9 -0.08 -3.93 8.24
N LYS A 10 0.09 -4.04 9.56
CA LYS A 10 1.34 -4.54 10.15
C LYS A 10 1.20 -6.05 10.34
N ASN A 11 2.02 -6.81 9.64
CA ASN A 11 2.00 -8.27 9.65
C ASN A 11 2.72 -8.81 10.89
N GLU A 12 2.49 -10.09 11.22
CA GLU A 12 3.09 -10.72 12.40
C GLU A 12 4.62 -10.79 12.34
N ASP A 13 5.21 -10.83 11.14
CA ASP A 13 6.66 -10.77 10.91
C ASP A 13 7.23 -9.35 11.00
N TYR A 14 6.42 -8.37 11.44
CA TYR A 14 6.73 -6.94 11.51
C TYR A 14 6.86 -6.23 10.15
N THR A 15 6.58 -6.90 9.03
CA THR A 15 6.49 -6.22 7.73
C THR A 15 5.20 -5.40 7.64
N PHE A 16 5.18 -4.41 6.74
CA PHE A 16 3.96 -3.65 6.46
C PHE A 16 3.44 -3.97 5.07
N SER A 17 2.17 -4.33 4.96
CA SER A 17 1.45 -4.42 3.70
C SER A 17 0.57 -3.18 3.56
N THR A 18 0.72 -2.48 2.44
CA THR A 18 0.04 -1.21 2.18
C THR A 18 -0.80 -1.29 0.93
N LEU A 19 -1.94 -0.62 0.93
CA LEU A 19 -2.89 -0.60 -0.18
C LEU A 19 -3.42 0.82 -0.36
N VAL A 20 -3.24 1.41 -1.55
CA VAL A 20 -3.92 2.65 -1.95
C VAL A 20 -5.02 2.32 -2.94
N LYS A 21 -6.19 2.96 -2.79
CA LYS A 21 -7.28 2.90 -3.77
C LYS A 21 -7.51 4.25 -4.41
N PHE A 22 -7.64 4.27 -5.73
CA PHE A 22 -8.05 5.40 -6.55
C PHE A 22 -9.41 5.10 -7.16
N SER A 23 -10.41 5.95 -6.91
CA SER A 23 -11.70 5.83 -7.61
C SER A 23 -11.56 6.32 -9.03
N THR A 24 -11.59 5.37 -9.96
CA THR A 24 -11.54 5.64 -11.39
C THR A 24 -12.17 4.45 -12.10
N LYS A 25 -12.87 4.72 -13.21
CA LYS A 25 -13.34 3.65 -14.07
C LYS A 25 -12.14 2.95 -14.71
N CYS A 26 -12.16 1.63 -14.72
CA CYS A 26 -11.15 0.78 -15.33
C CYS A 26 -11.78 -0.52 -15.83
N LYS A 27 -11.06 -1.28 -16.64
CA LYS A 27 -11.54 -2.59 -17.12
C LYS A 27 -11.43 -3.62 -15.98
N PRO A 28 -12.52 -4.28 -15.56
CA PRO A 28 -12.50 -5.27 -14.48
C PRO A 28 -11.37 -6.29 -14.58
N GLY A 29 -10.75 -6.59 -13.44
CA GLY A 29 -9.70 -7.62 -13.31
C GLY A 29 -8.39 -7.32 -14.03
N THR A 30 -8.25 -6.14 -14.65
CA THR A 30 -7.02 -5.79 -15.38
C THR A 30 -5.90 -5.34 -14.46
N LYS A 31 -4.67 -5.53 -14.95
CA LYS A 31 -3.44 -5.01 -14.37
C LYS A 31 -2.85 -3.98 -15.33
N ILE A 32 -2.41 -2.86 -14.80
CA ILE A 32 -1.75 -1.78 -15.54
C ILE A 32 -0.34 -1.66 -14.99
N GLU A 33 0.64 -2.01 -15.81
CA GLU A 33 2.05 -1.76 -15.51
C GLU A 33 2.35 -0.27 -15.63
N THR A 34 3.03 0.28 -14.63
CA THR A 34 3.41 1.69 -14.62
C THR A 34 4.85 1.86 -15.11
N SER A 35 5.25 3.08 -15.48
CA SER A 35 6.66 3.36 -15.79
C SER A 35 7.55 3.36 -14.55
N GLU A 36 6.94 3.55 -13.37
CA GLU A 36 7.62 3.52 -12.08
C GLU A 36 7.96 2.09 -11.68
N LYS A 37 9.12 1.92 -11.06
CA LYS A 37 9.65 0.62 -10.67
C LYS A 37 9.96 0.56 -9.19
N PHE A 38 9.84 -0.63 -8.62
CA PHE A 38 10.44 -0.94 -7.33
C PHE A 38 11.97 -0.92 -7.43
N SER A 39 12.66 -0.90 -6.31
CA SER A 39 14.13 -0.90 -6.25
C SER A 39 14.76 -2.14 -6.89
N ASN A 40 14.03 -3.25 -6.95
CA ASN A 40 14.41 -4.48 -7.65
C ASN A 40 14.25 -4.40 -9.19
N GLY A 41 13.75 -3.28 -9.73
CA GLY A 41 13.55 -3.07 -11.16
C GLY A 41 12.21 -3.57 -11.72
N GLU A 42 11.37 -4.21 -10.91
CA GLU A 42 10.03 -4.64 -11.31
C GLU A 42 9.08 -3.45 -11.44
N PRO A 43 8.17 -3.43 -12.44
CA PRO A 43 7.21 -2.36 -12.58
C PRO A 43 6.20 -2.37 -11.44
N LYS A 44 5.83 -1.18 -10.96
CA LYS A 44 4.69 -1.02 -10.04
C LYS A 44 3.41 -1.24 -10.81
N ILE A 45 2.47 -2.00 -10.24
CA ILE A 45 1.25 -2.44 -10.92
C ILE A 45 0.02 -1.84 -10.24
N LEU A 46 -0.85 -1.21 -11.03
CA LEU A 46 -2.20 -0.86 -10.62
C LEU A 46 -3.17 -1.98 -11.01
N LYS A 47 -3.97 -2.47 -10.05
CA LYS A 47 -4.98 -3.52 -10.28
C LYS A 47 -6.37 -2.91 -10.29
N CYS A 48 -7.17 -3.22 -11.31
CA CYS A 48 -8.58 -2.85 -11.33
C CYS A 48 -9.41 -3.87 -10.55
N ASN A 49 -10.34 -3.40 -9.71
CA ASN A 49 -11.27 -4.28 -9.03
C ASN A 49 -12.27 -4.94 -9.99
N GLU A 50 -12.95 -5.99 -9.54
CA GLU A 50 -13.93 -6.75 -10.32
C GLU A 50 -15.13 -5.91 -10.80
N GLU A 51 -15.44 -4.83 -10.08
CA GLU A 51 -16.54 -3.92 -10.44
C GLU A 51 -16.13 -2.89 -11.50
N GLY A 52 -14.83 -2.72 -11.79
CA GLY A 52 -14.36 -1.70 -12.72
C GLY A 52 -14.45 -0.26 -12.19
N THR A 53 -14.58 -0.10 -10.88
CA THR A 53 -14.85 1.18 -10.20
C THR A 53 -13.63 1.78 -9.51
N SER A 54 -12.56 1.00 -9.31
CA SER A 54 -11.34 1.48 -8.66
C SER A 54 -10.07 0.77 -9.15
N LEU A 55 -8.97 1.52 -9.14
CA LEU A 55 -7.62 0.99 -9.24
C LEU A 55 -7.00 0.93 -7.85
N SER A 56 -6.24 -0.13 -7.57
CA SER A 56 -5.47 -0.26 -6.35
C SER A 56 -3.98 -0.46 -6.62
N PHE A 57 -3.16 0.06 -5.71
CA PHE A 57 -1.72 -0.19 -5.67
C PHE A 57 -1.36 -0.84 -4.34
N GLU A 58 -0.63 -1.94 -4.41
CA GLU A 58 -0.14 -2.69 -3.25
C GLU A 58 1.38 -2.57 -3.18
N ALA A 59 1.90 -2.32 -1.98
CA ALA A 59 3.33 -2.39 -1.70
C ALA A 59 3.58 -3.05 -0.35
N THR A 60 4.65 -3.85 -0.28
CA THR A 60 5.12 -4.48 0.96
C THR A 60 6.47 -3.86 1.34
N TRP A 61 6.59 -3.51 2.61
CA TRP A 61 7.78 -2.90 3.19
C TRP A 61 8.45 -3.88 4.13
N ASN A 62 9.65 -4.32 3.74
CA ASN A 62 10.44 -5.29 4.50
C ASN A 62 11.32 -4.61 5.56
N GLN A 63 10.96 -3.41 6.02
CA GLN A 63 11.76 -2.69 7.01
C GLN A 63 11.19 -2.92 8.41
N THR A 64 12.10 -3.21 9.34
CA THR A 64 11.84 -3.17 10.79
C THR A 64 11.68 -1.74 11.32
N GLU A 65 12.16 -0.75 10.57
CA GLU A 65 12.01 0.66 10.90
C GLU A 65 10.62 1.19 10.52
N PRO A 66 10.05 2.11 11.33
CA PRO A 66 8.74 2.68 11.05
C PRO A 66 8.77 3.49 9.75
N ILE A 67 7.87 3.15 8.82
CA ILE A 67 7.66 3.93 7.61
C ILE A 67 7.14 5.29 8.05
N THR A 68 7.86 6.37 7.76
CA THR A 68 7.46 7.73 8.15
C THR A 68 6.56 8.40 7.11
N SER A 69 6.78 8.09 5.84
CA SER A 69 5.99 8.60 4.71
C SER A 69 6.04 7.65 3.52
N TRP A 70 5.02 7.75 2.66
CA TRP A 70 4.92 7.01 1.41
C TRP A 70 4.33 7.89 0.32
N SER A 71 5.11 8.12 -0.73
CA SER A 71 4.72 8.95 -1.86
C SER A 71 5.02 8.26 -3.18
N GLU A 72 4.10 8.34 -4.13
CA GLU A 72 4.23 7.71 -5.45
C GLU A 72 3.59 8.56 -6.55
N ASN A 73 4.05 8.34 -7.78
CA ASN A 73 3.43 8.85 -9.00
C ASN A 73 3.30 7.76 -10.04
N LEU A 74 2.22 6.98 -9.95
CA LEU A 74 1.97 5.81 -10.77
C LEU A 74 1.29 6.20 -12.09
N ASN A 75 2.06 6.74 -13.04
CA ASN A 75 1.55 7.25 -14.32
C ASN A 75 0.40 8.28 -14.16
N GLY A 76 0.56 9.24 -13.25
CA GLY A 76 -0.46 10.27 -12.99
C GLY A 76 -1.49 9.90 -11.91
N PHE A 77 -1.40 8.68 -11.34
CA PHE A 77 -2.04 8.34 -10.07
C PHE A 77 -1.07 8.63 -8.93
N LYS A 78 -1.24 9.81 -8.32
CA LYS A 78 -0.33 10.35 -7.33
C LYS A 78 -0.94 10.29 -5.95
N PHE A 79 -0.13 9.98 -4.95
CA PHE A 79 -0.49 10.15 -3.56
C PHE A 79 0.76 10.44 -2.75
N ASN A 80 0.54 11.04 -1.58
CA ASN A 80 1.56 11.30 -0.59
C ASN A 80 0.90 11.12 0.79
N GLU A 81 1.40 10.20 1.57
CA GLU A 81 0.89 9.86 2.89
C GLU A 81 2.00 10.00 3.93
N TYR A 82 1.68 10.63 5.06
CA TYR A 82 2.58 10.75 6.19
C TYR A 82 2.06 9.88 7.33
N PHE A 83 2.79 8.82 7.64
CA PHE A 83 2.40 7.87 8.68
C PHE A 83 2.72 8.35 10.11
N TYR A 84 3.28 9.55 10.28
CA TYR A 84 3.55 10.12 11.60
C TYR A 84 2.30 10.23 12.49
N SER A 85 1.12 10.42 11.87
CA SER A 85 -0.16 10.47 12.57
C SER A 85 -0.78 9.08 12.83
N TRP A 86 -0.19 8.01 12.30
CA TRP A 86 -0.70 6.66 12.45
C TRP A 86 -0.10 6.03 13.72
N ASN A 87 -0.96 5.69 14.67
CA ASN A 87 -0.54 4.98 15.88
C ASN A 87 -0.59 3.46 15.64
N PHE A 88 0.58 2.82 15.61
CA PHE A 88 0.72 1.36 15.48
C PHE A 88 0.93 0.63 16.82
N ASP A 89 1.00 1.34 17.96
CA ASP A 89 1.36 0.77 19.28
C ASP A 89 0.46 -0.39 19.68
N ARG A 90 -0.83 -0.29 19.37
CA ARG A 90 -1.79 -1.37 19.65
C ARG A 90 -1.47 -2.64 18.86
N LEU A 91 -1.17 -2.50 17.56
CA LEU A 91 -0.80 -3.62 16.70
C LEU A 91 0.51 -4.25 17.17
N ASP A 92 1.48 -3.45 17.60
CA ASP A 92 2.77 -3.91 18.11
C ASP A 92 2.61 -4.76 19.36
N ARG A 93 1.72 -4.32 20.26
CA ARG A 93 1.36 -5.08 21.46
C ARG A 93 0.69 -6.41 21.12
N GLU A 94 -0.26 -6.41 20.17
CA GLU A 94 -0.96 -7.63 19.76
C GLU A 94 0.01 -8.65 19.12
N ILE A 95 0.91 -8.20 18.24
CA ILE A 95 1.95 -9.05 17.63
C ILE A 95 2.88 -9.64 18.70
N THR A 96 3.35 -8.80 19.65
CA THR A 96 4.24 -9.24 20.73
C THR A 96 3.57 -10.30 21.60
N LEU A 97 2.30 -10.10 21.97
CA LEU A 97 1.53 -11.06 22.77
C LEU A 97 1.28 -12.38 22.03
N ASN A 98 1.04 -12.33 20.72
CA ASN A 98 0.84 -13.53 19.90
C ASN A 98 2.13 -14.35 19.78
N LYS A 99 3.29 -13.70 19.64
CA LYS A 99 4.60 -14.40 19.60
C LYS A 99 5.05 -14.97 20.95
N ALA A 100 4.49 -14.49 22.06
CA ALA A 100 4.82 -14.95 23.40
C ALA A 100 4.00 -16.18 23.85
N LYS A 101 3.08 -16.67 23.02
CA LYS A 101 2.34 -17.93 23.21
C LYS A 101 3.06 -19.08 22.54
#